data_AF-A0A6S6TFH7-F1
#
_entry.id   AF-A0A6S6TFH7-F1
#
_cell.length_a   1.000
_cell.length_b   1.000
_cell.length_c   1.000
_cell.angle_alpha   90.00
_cell.angle_beta   90.00
_cell.angle_gamma   90.00
#
_symmetry.space_group_name_H-M   'P 1'
#
loop_
_entity.id
_entity.type
_entity.pdbx_description
1 polymer ?
#
loop_
_entity_poly.entity_id
_entity_poly.type
_entity_poly.pdbx_seq_one_letter_code
_entity_poly.pdbx_strand_id
1 'polypeptide(L)'
;MDNDELYTEDRFLQVKAIMEKFRGREGQVEQDKRWMQKVIDVRNWYNFSASERWRENDEEREFYSDSAGKSGGQKEKLAYTILASALAYQFGLGRDDNQKRSFRFVVIDEAFGKGSDESTRYALELFHKLSLQLLIVTPLQKIHVIEDYIHAVHFVHNREGRYSMLRNLSIEEYRGEKARAALPQQAL
;
A
#
# COMPACT_ATOMS: atom_id res chain seq x y z
N MET A 1 -14.51 42.78 -37.88
CA MET A 1 -13.81 41.49 -37.75
C MET A 1 -14.79 40.55 -37.11
N ASP A 2 -15.10 39.46 -37.80
CA ASP A 2 -16.17 38.55 -37.43
C ASP A 2 -15.76 37.77 -36.18
N ASN A 3 -16.66 37.64 -35.20
CA ASN A 3 -16.35 37.05 -33.89
C ASN A 3 -15.88 35.58 -34.02
N ASP A 4 -16.30 34.91 -35.10
CA ASP A 4 -15.90 33.55 -35.45
C ASP A 4 -14.44 33.43 -35.94
N GLU A 5 -13.90 34.47 -36.61
CA GLU A 5 -12.50 34.49 -37.06
C GLU A 5 -11.53 34.66 -35.88
N LEU A 6 -11.85 35.56 -34.95
CA LEU A 6 -11.07 35.74 -33.71
C LEU A 6 -11.05 34.46 -32.87
N TYR A 7 -12.21 33.82 -32.72
CA TYR A 7 -12.33 32.57 -31.97
C TYR A 7 -11.52 31.42 -32.58
N THR A 8 -11.36 31.43 -33.91
CA THR A 8 -10.56 30.45 -34.65
C THR A 8 -9.07 30.70 -34.52
N GLU A 9 -8.63 31.97 -34.58
CA GLU A 9 -7.22 32.35 -34.42
C GLU A 9 -6.71 32.09 -32.99
N ASP A 10 -7.49 32.44 -31.97
CA ASP A 10 -7.14 32.19 -30.57
C ASP A 10 -6.96 30.68 -30.29
N ARG A 11 -7.85 29.84 -30.83
CA ARG A 11 -7.73 28.37 -30.74
C ARG A 11 -6.48 27.86 -31.46
N PHE A 12 -6.19 28.40 -32.64
CA PHE A 12 -4.97 28.04 -33.39
C PHE A 12 -3.70 28.35 -32.58
N LEU A 13 -3.63 29.54 -31.98
CA LEU A 13 -2.49 29.94 -31.15
C LEU A 13 -2.32 29.05 -29.92
N GLN A 14 -3.43 28.65 -29.26
CA GLN A 14 -3.39 27.70 -28.15
C GLN A 14 -2.86 26.32 -28.56
N VAL A 15 -3.36 25.77 -29.67
CA VAL A 15 -2.90 24.46 -30.17
C VAL A 15 -1.43 24.52 -30.58
N LYS A 16 -1.02 25.61 -31.25
CA LYS A 16 0.37 25.82 -31.63
C LYS A 16 1.31 25.84 -30.42
N ALA A 17 0.95 26.57 -29.36
CA ALA A 17 1.74 26.61 -28.13
C ALA A 17 1.88 25.24 -27.46
N ILE A 18 0.81 24.44 -27.47
CA ILE A 18 0.84 23.05 -26.96
C ILE A 18 1.77 22.19 -27.82
N MET A 19 1.68 22.29 -29.15
CA MET A 19 2.54 21.54 -30.08
C MET A 19 4.02 21.91 -29.95
N GLU A 20 4.34 23.20 -29.77
CA GLU A 20 5.70 23.67 -29.50
C GLU A 20 6.23 23.11 -28.18
N LYS A 21 5.38 23.09 -27.14
CA LYS A 21 5.72 22.47 -25.85
C LYS A 21 5.97 20.97 -25.98
N PHE A 22 5.19 20.25 -26.79
CA PHE A 22 5.43 18.83 -27.08
C PHE A 22 6.74 18.59 -27.85
N ARG A 23 7.15 19.52 -28.72
CA ARG A 23 8.44 19.44 -29.44
C ARG A 23 9.65 19.71 -28.55
N GLY A 24 9.44 20.33 -27.38
CA GLY A 24 10.48 20.74 -26.46
C GLY A 24 11.02 22.11 -26.85
N ARG A 25 10.64 23.14 -26.10
CA ARG A 25 11.07 24.52 -26.36
C ARG A 25 12.53 24.71 -25.96
N GLU A 26 13.26 25.52 -26.74
CA GLU A 26 14.65 25.85 -26.43
C GLU A 26 14.78 26.43 -25.01
N GLY A 27 15.77 25.95 -24.26
CA GLY A 27 15.97 26.31 -22.85
C GLY A 27 15.01 25.64 -21.84
N GLN A 28 13.98 24.92 -22.29
CA GLN A 28 13.03 24.18 -21.41
C GLN A 28 12.86 22.69 -21.77
N VAL A 29 13.71 22.14 -22.63
CA VAL A 29 13.59 20.76 -23.17
C VAL A 29 13.32 19.71 -22.08
N GLU A 30 14.07 19.72 -20.97
CA GLU A 30 13.88 18.75 -19.88
C GLU A 30 12.55 18.95 -19.12
N GLN A 31 12.14 20.19 -18.91
CA GLN A 31 10.87 20.51 -18.27
C GLN A 31 9.69 20.11 -19.15
N ASP A 32 9.78 20.40 -20.45
CA ASP A 32 8.79 20.06 -21.45
C ASP A 32 8.67 18.55 -21.65
N LYS A 33 9.79 17.82 -21.62
CA LYS A 33 9.80 16.35 -21.64
C LYS A 33 9.09 15.74 -20.43
N ARG A 34 9.36 16.25 -19.21
CA ARG A 34 8.65 15.80 -17.98
C ARG A 34 7.17 16.13 -18.04
N TRP A 35 6.81 17.33 -18.49
CA TRP A 35 5.42 17.72 -18.68
C TRP A 35 4.73 16.82 -19.70
N MET A 36 5.37 16.58 -20.85
CA MET A 36 4.87 15.69 -21.90
C MET A 36 4.60 14.31 -21.32
N GLN A 37 5.57 13.67 -20.68
CA GLN A 37 5.39 12.36 -20.03
C GLN A 37 4.21 12.35 -19.05
N LYS A 38 4.02 13.44 -18.30
CA LYS A 38 2.87 13.57 -17.39
C LYS A 38 1.54 13.65 -18.14
N VAL A 39 1.44 14.47 -19.18
CA VAL A 39 0.15 14.72 -19.87
C VAL A 39 -0.20 13.65 -20.91
N ILE A 40 0.75 12.92 -21.48
CA ILE A 40 0.41 11.84 -22.43
C ILE A 40 -0.06 10.58 -21.73
N ASP A 41 0.27 10.43 -20.44
CA ASP A 41 -0.19 9.32 -19.64
C ASP A 41 -1.60 9.60 -19.11
N VAL A 42 -2.59 8.99 -19.76
CA VAL A 42 -4.02 9.10 -19.43
C VAL A 42 -4.34 8.76 -17.97
N ARG A 43 -3.49 7.99 -17.28
CA ARG A 43 -3.68 7.67 -15.86
C ARG A 43 -3.60 8.92 -14.98
N ASN A 44 -2.82 9.92 -15.39
CA ASN A 44 -2.69 11.19 -14.67
C ASN A 44 -3.89 12.14 -14.86
N TRP A 45 -4.87 11.77 -15.69
CA TRP A 45 -6.04 12.59 -15.98
C TRP A 45 -7.20 12.28 -15.04
N TYR A 46 -7.10 11.17 -14.30
CA TYR A 46 -8.12 10.74 -13.34
C TYR A 46 -7.67 11.10 -11.93
N ASN A 47 -8.58 11.68 -11.17
CA ASN A 47 -8.45 11.83 -9.72
C ASN A 47 -9.29 10.74 -9.06
N PHE A 48 -8.68 9.97 -8.17
CA PHE A 48 -9.37 8.94 -7.40
C PHE A 48 -9.60 9.45 -5.97
N SER A 49 -10.80 9.21 -5.46
CA SER A 49 -11.13 9.39 -4.06
C SER A 49 -11.77 8.13 -3.51
N ALA A 50 -11.63 7.90 -2.21
CA ALA A 50 -12.28 6.79 -1.51
C ALA A 50 -13.11 7.36 -0.36
N SER A 51 -14.36 6.92 -0.23
CA SER A 51 -15.24 7.26 0.89
C SER A 51 -15.44 6.00 1.72
N GLU A 52 -15.00 6.03 2.98
CA GLU A 52 -15.33 5.02 3.99
C GLU A 52 -16.68 5.38 4.60
N ARG A 53 -17.61 4.41 4.63
CA ARG A 53 -18.97 4.60 5.13
C ARG A 53 -19.34 3.54 6.16
N TRP A 54 -20.20 3.92 7.09
CA TRP A 54 -20.78 2.99 8.06
C TRP A 54 -21.78 2.07 7.36
N ARG A 55 -21.71 0.76 7.64
CA ARG A 55 -22.63 -0.21 7.02
C ARG A 55 -24.08 -0.04 7.47
N GLU A 56 -24.32 0.51 8.65
CA GLU A 56 -25.65 0.59 9.27
C GLU A 56 -26.52 1.69 8.67
N ASN A 57 -25.92 2.83 8.31
CA ASN A 57 -26.64 4.04 7.87
C ASN A 57 -26.07 4.69 6.60
N ASP A 58 -25.05 4.10 5.98
CA ASP A 58 -24.31 4.64 4.82
C ASP A 58 -23.74 6.06 5.03
N GLU A 59 -23.62 6.50 6.28
CA GLU A 59 -23.04 7.80 6.58
C GLU A 59 -21.53 7.78 6.31
N GLU A 60 -21.04 8.87 5.71
CA GLU A 60 -19.62 9.04 5.44
C GLU A 60 -18.85 9.17 6.75
N ARG A 61 -17.98 8.19 6.98
CA ARG A 61 -17.07 8.14 8.11
C ARG A 61 -15.80 8.93 7.80
N GLU A 62 -15.18 8.65 6.64
CA GLU A 62 -13.90 9.24 6.24
C GLU A 62 -13.81 9.37 4.72
N PHE A 63 -13.42 10.56 4.23
CA PHE A 63 -13.20 10.81 2.80
C PHE A 63 -11.74 11.02 2.45
N TYR A 64 -11.15 10.16 1.62
CA TYR A 64 -9.76 10.21 1.21
C TYR A 64 -9.62 10.81 -0.18
N SER A 65 -9.07 12.02 -0.28
CA SER A 65 -8.70 12.68 -1.54
C SER A 65 -7.21 12.51 -1.85
N ASP A 66 -6.90 12.34 -3.13
CA ASP A 66 -5.52 12.37 -3.60
C ASP A 66 -4.89 13.74 -3.29
N SER A 67 -3.79 13.72 -2.54
CA SER A 67 -2.83 14.82 -2.36
C SER A 67 -3.11 16.01 -1.41
N ALA A 68 -4.29 16.19 -0.78
CA ALA A 68 -4.54 17.36 0.08
C ALA A 68 -5.00 17.02 1.53
N GLY A 69 -4.05 16.98 2.47
CA GLY A 69 -4.34 17.38 3.87
C GLY A 69 -4.59 16.32 4.95
N LYS A 70 -4.32 15.03 4.75
CA LYS A 70 -4.56 13.99 5.79
C LYS A 70 -3.32 13.54 6.57
N SER A 71 -3.55 13.04 7.80
CA SER A 71 -2.51 12.51 8.71
C SER A 71 -1.79 11.29 8.12
N GLY A 72 -0.54 11.05 8.52
CA GLY A 72 0.26 9.93 8.00
C GLY A 72 -0.44 8.56 8.12
N GLY A 73 -1.08 8.29 9.26
CA GLY A 73 -1.79 7.03 9.50
C GLY A 73 -3.03 6.84 8.60
N GLN A 74 -3.76 7.93 8.27
CA GLN A 74 -4.89 7.85 7.35
C GLN A 74 -4.46 7.49 5.92
N LYS A 75 -3.29 8.00 5.47
CA LYS A 75 -2.73 7.63 4.17
C LYS A 75 -2.30 6.16 4.12
N GLU A 76 -1.74 5.65 5.21
CA GLU A 76 -1.36 4.24 5.34
C GLU A 76 -2.58 3.31 5.29
N LYS A 77 -3.63 3.61 6.06
CA LYS A 77 -4.89 2.84 6.07
C LYS A 77 -5.50 2.75 4.66
N LEU A 78 -5.53 3.87 3.94
CA LEU A 78 -6.02 3.91 2.56
C LEU A 78 -5.14 3.05 1.63
N ALA A 79 -3.82 3.18 1.72
CA ALA A 79 -2.89 2.42 0.88
C ALA A 79 -3.08 0.90 1.06
N TYR A 80 -3.21 0.43 2.31
CA TYR A 80 -3.49 -0.98 2.59
C TYR A 80 -4.86 -1.42 2.08
N THR A 81 -5.88 -0.55 2.18
CA THR A 81 -7.23 -0.84 1.66
C THR A 81 -7.20 -0.99 0.13
N ILE A 82 -6.50 -0.10 -0.57
CA ILE A 82 -6.31 -0.17 -2.02
C ILE A 82 -5.55 -1.44 -2.40
N LEU A 83 -4.45 -1.74 -1.71
CA LEU A 83 -3.66 -2.96 -1.95
C LEU A 83 -4.51 -4.22 -1.77
N ALA A 84 -5.23 -4.32 -0.66
CA ALA A 84 -6.09 -5.44 -0.36
C ALA A 84 -7.23 -5.58 -1.38
N SER A 85 -7.82 -4.47 -1.83
CA SER A 85 -8.85 -4.47 -2.87
C SER A 85 -8.29 -4.92 -4.22
N ALA A 86 -7.08 -4.47 -4.58
CA ALA A 86 -6.40 -4.92 -5.79
C ALA A 86 -6.07 -6.41 -5.76
N LEU A 87 -5.58 -6.92 -4.62
CA LEU A 87 -5.36 -8.35 -4.41
C LEU A 87 -6.68 -9.14 -4.47
N ALA A 88 -7.74 -8.63 -3.84
CA ALA A 88 -9.06 -9.24 -3.90
C ALA A 88 -9.59 -9.37 -5.32
N TYR A 89 -9.43 -8.30 -6.11
CA TYR A 89 -9.76 -8.29 -7.52
C TYR A 89 -8.92 -9.30 -8.32
N GLN A 90 -7.60 -9.29 -8.14
CA GLN A 90 -6.66 -10.18 -8.84
C GLN A 90 -6.93 -11.66 -8.55
N PHE A 91 -7.27 -11.99 -7.31
CA PHE A 91 -7.60 -13.36 -6.89
C PHE A 91 -9.07 -13.75 -7.16
N GLY A 92 -9.88 -12.85 -7.73
CA GLY A 92 -11.29 -13.10 -8.03
C GLY A 92 -12.15 -13.37 -6.80
N LEU A 93 -11.81 -12.76 -5.65
CA LEU A 93 -12.56 -12.89 -4.42
C LEU A 93 -14.00 -12.40 -4.62
N GLY A 94 -14.99 -13.28 -4.43
CA GLY A 94 -16.41 -12.95 -4.59
C GLY A 94 -17.05 -13.36 -5.93
N ARG A 95 -16.31 -14.02 -6.84
CA ARG A 95 -16.93 -14.76 -7.94
C ARG A 95 -17.29 -16.17 -7.46
N ASP A 96 -18.59 -16.43 -7.35
CA ASP A 96 -19.14 -17.76 -7.10
C ASP A 96 -18.58 -18.78 -8.11
N ASP A 97 -18.45 -20.02 -7.65
CA ASP A 97 -18.09 -21.25 -8.38
C ASP A 97 -16.62 -21.70 -8.52
N ASN A 98 -15.61 -21.03 -7.93
CA ASN A 98 -14.25 -21.60 -7.94
C ASN A 98 -13.50 -21.63 -6.59
N GLN A 99 -14.23 -21.55 -5.47
CA GLN A 99 -13.67 -21.51 -4.11
C GLN A 99 -12.81 -22.71 -3.70
N LYS A 100 -12.78 -23.82 -4.47
CA LYS A 100 -12.18 -25.05 -3.96
C LYS A 100 -10.64 -25.12 -4.04
N ARG A 101 -9.94 -24.28 -4.82
CA ARG A 101 -8.46 -24.36 -4.94
C ARG A 101 -7.76 -23.04 -5.35
N SER A 102 -7.99 -21.94 -4.66
CA SER A 102 -7.18 -20.72 -4.88
C SER A 102 -6.07 -20.58 -3.85
N PHE A 103 -4.81 -20.59 -4.28
CA PHE A 103 -3.65 -20.25 -3.45
C PHE A 103 -3.42 -18.74 -3.51
N ARG A 104 -3.56 -18.06 -2.36
CA ARG A 104 -3.49 -16.60 -2.26
C ARG A 104 -2.37 -16.22 -1.33
N PHE A 105 -1.16 -16.17 -1.85
CA PHE A 105 0.04 -15.95 -1.06
C PHE A 105 0.64 -14.58 -1.33
N VAL A 106 0.96 -13.86 -0.26
CA VAL A 106 1.50 -12.50 -0.32
C VAL A 106 2.75 -12.45 0.54
N VAL A 107 3.85 -12.00 -0.08
CA VAL A 107 5.10 -11.70 0.62
C VAL A 107 5.20 -10.20 0.80
N ILE A 108 5.47 -9.75 2.01
CA ILE A 108 5.68 -8.34 2.32
C ILE A 108 7.08 -8.20 2.91
N ASP A 109 7.97 -7.59 2.14
CA ASP A 109 9.31 -7.22 2.61
C ASP A 109 9.28 -5.87 3.32
N GLU A 110 10.13 -5.70 4.34
CA GLU A 110 10.17 -4.55 5.24
C GLU A 110 8.78 -4.12 5.77
N ALA A 111 7.92 -5.11 6.00
CA ALA A 111 6.54 -4.87 6.36
C ALA A 111 6.45 -4.08 7.67
N PHE A 112 5.57 -3.09 7.71
CA PHE A 112 5.20 -2.36 8.92
C PHE A 112 6.36 -1.64 9.63
N GLY A 113 7.50 -1.46 8.95
CA GLY A 113 8.68 -0.81 9.52
C GLY A 113 8.48 0.68 9.81
N LYS A 114 7.67 1.38 8.99
CA LYS A 114 7.36 2.81 9.13
C LYS A 114 5.92 3.10 9.56
N GLY A 115 5.06 2.08 9.53
CA GLY A 115 3.64 2.21 9.84
C GLY A 115 3.36 2.30 11.33
N SER A 116 2.26 2.98 11.68
CA SER A 116 1.74 2.93 13.05
C SER A 116 1.26 1.51 13.39
N ASP A 117 1.24 1.18 14.67
CA ASP A 117 0.78 -0.14 15.12
C ASP A 117 -0.71 -0.34 14.81
N GLU A 118 -1.51 0.73 14.82
CA GLU A 118 -2.93 0.72 14.44
C GLU A 118 -3.13 0.44 12.94
N SER A 119 -2.38 1.14 12.08
CA SER A 119 -2.40 0.90 10.62
C SER A 119 -2.01 -0.54 10.28
N THR A 120 -1.03 -1.08 11.02
CA THR A 120 -0.52 -2.44 10.85
C THR A 120 -1.58 -3.47 11.22
N ARG A 121 -2.21 -3.35 12.38
CA ARG A 121 -3.31 -4.23 12.79
C ARG A 121 -4.46 -4.20 11.79
N TYR A 122 -4.85 -3.01 11.35
CA TYR A 122 -5.88 -2.86 10.34
C TYR A 122 -5.55 -3.64 9.04
N ALA A 123 -4.32 -3.51 8.54
CA ALA A 123 -3.87 -4.23 7.35
C ALA A 123 -3.91 -5.76 7.55
N LEU A 124 -3.44 -6.25 8.70
CA LEU A 124 -3.43 -7.68 9.02
C LEU A 124 -4.84 -8.25 9.16
N GLU A 125 -5.75 -7.54 9.82
CA GLU A 125 -7.17 -7.92 9.88
C GLU A 125 -7.80 -8.00 8.49
N LEU A 126 -7.47 -7.03 7.63
CA LEU A 126 -7.98 -6.99 6.27
C LEU A 126 -7.50 -8.20 5.46
N PHE A 127 -6.20 -8.51 5.52
CA PHE A 127 -5.65 -9.69 4.85
C PHE A 127 -6.22 -11.01 5.39
N HIS A 128 -6.46 -11.09 6.70
CA HIS A 128 -7.13 -12.23 7.33
C HIS A 128 -8.56 -12.41 6.77
N LYS A 129 -9.35 -11.34 6.70
CA LYS A 129 -10.72 -11.35 6.15
C LYS A 129 -10.77 -11.76 4.68
N LEU A 130 -9.71 -11.47 3.92
CA LEU A 130 -9.58 -11.85 2.50
C LEU A 130 -9.02 -13.27 2.30
N SER A 131 -8.73 -13.99 3.39
CA SER A 131 -8.13 -15.33 3.39
C SER A 131 -6.82 -15.37 2.59
N LEU A 132 -5.97 -14.37 2.80
CA LEU A 132 -4.62 -14.32 2.23
C LEU A 132 -3.63 -15.01 3.17
N GLN A 133 -2.77 -15.87 2.64
CA GLN A 133 -1.63 -16.43 3.35
C GLN A 133 -0.46 -15.46 3.25
N LEU A 134 0.06 -15.02 4.40
CA LEU A 134 1.09 -13.98 4.48
C LEU A 134 2.46 -14.57 4.83
N LEU A 135 3.51 -14.06 4.18
CA LEU A 135 4.89 -14.15 4.63
C LEU A 135 5.42 -12.73 4.84
N ILE A 136 5.73 -12.41 6.08
CA ILE A 136 6.09 -11.05 6.51
C ILE A 136 7.57 -11.06 6.89
N VAL A 137 8.36 -10.21 6.23
CA VAL A 137 9.75 -9.95 6.61
C VAL A 137 9.79 -8.60 7.31
N THR A 138 10.12 -8.59 8.59
CA THR A 138 10.11 -7.37 9.41
C THR A 138 11.20 -7.43 10.48
N PRO A 139 11.74 -6.28 10.93
CA PRO A 139 12.65 -6.24 12.07
C PRO A 139 12.03 -6.81 13.36
N LEU A 140 12.85 -7.40 14.23
CA LEU A 140 12.43 -8.03 15.50
C LEU A 140 11.51 -7.16 16.38
N GLN A 141 11.69 -5.84 16.35
CA GLN A 141 10.97 -4.89 17.19
C GLN A 141 9.45 -4.89 16.93
N LYS A 142 9.02 -5.23 15.71
CA LYS A 142 7.61 -5.17 15.29
C LYS A 142 6.84 -6.47 15.51
N ILE A 143 7.47 -7.52 16.03
CA ILE A 143 6.83 -8.83 16.25
C ILE A 143 5.57 -8.70 17.12
N HIS A 144 5.59 -7.85 18.15
CA HIS A 144 4.47 -7.69 19.09
C HIS A 144 3.15 -7.21 18.44
N VAL A 145 3.21 -6.54 17.29
CA VAL A 145 2.00 -6.05 16.58
C VAL A 145 1.39 -7.15 15.70
N ILE A 146 2.23 -8.08 15.23
CA ILE A 146 1.85 -9.11 14.26
C ILE A 146 1.68 -10.50 14.90
N GLU A 147 2.10 -10.67 16.16
CA GLU A 147 2.11 -11.93 16.91
C GLU A 147 0.77 -12.66 16.88
N ASP A 148 -0.35 -11.93 16.89
CA ASP A 148 -1.70 -12.51 16.90
C ASP A 148 -2.20 -12.95 15.52
N TYR A 149 -1.46 -12.61 14.45
CA TYR A 149 -1.85 -12.88 13.06
C TYR A 149 -0.97 -13.93 12.37
N ILE A 150 0.02 -14.48 13.07
CA ILE A 150 1.01 -15.42 12.51
C ILE A 150 0.96 -16.78 13.22
N HIS A 151 1.33 -17.83 12.50
CA HIS A 151 1.39 -19.20 13.03
C HIS A 151 2.81 -19.62 13.42
N ALA A 152 3.83 -18.97 12.84
CA ALA A 152 5.22 -19.28 13.08
C ALA A 152 6.07 -18.02 12.93
N VAL A 153 7.21 -18.00 13.63
CA VAL A 153 8.23 -16.96 13.57
C VAL A 153 9.54 -17.62 13.16
N HIS A 154 10.23 -16.99 12.20
CA HIS A 154 11.53 -17.45 11.71
C HIS A 154 12.58 -16.36 11.98
N PHE A 155 13.44 -16.61 12.97
CA PHE A 155 14.53 -15.70 13.30
C PHE A 155 15.73 -15.96 12.41
N VAL A 156 16.10 -14.95 11.61
CA VAL A 156 17.31 -14.98 10.79
C VAL A 156 18.43 -14.27 11.54
N HIS A 157 19.50 -15.00 11.86
CA HIS A 157 20.71 -14.45 12.48
C HIS A 157 21.88 -14.61 11.52
N ASN A 158 22.71 -13.59 11.38
CA ASN A 158 23.99 -13.72 10.66
C ASN A 158 25.14 -13.64 11.67
N ARG A 159 25.76 -14.78 11.97
CA ARG A 159 26.87 -14.82 12.92
C ARG A 159 28.13 -14.32 12.23
N GLU A 160 28.67 -13.20 12.73
CA GLU A 160 29.93 -12.58 12.26
C GLU A 160 29.93 -12.21 10.76
N GLY A 161 28.75 -12.09 10.12
CA GLY A 161 28.64 -11.79 8.69
C GLY A 161 28.97 -12.96 7.76
N ARG A 162 29.25 -14.16 8.30
CA ARG A 162 29.80 -15.29 7.53
C ARG A 162 28.75 -16.24 6.98
N TYR A 163 27.68 -16.48 7.74
CA TYR A 163 26.62 -17.39 7.34
C TYR A 163 25.31 -17.04 8.04
N SER A 164 24.22 -17.19 7.30
CA SER A 164 22.86 -17.03 7.80
C SER A 164 22.42 -18.30 8.54
N MET A 165 21.93 -18.14 9.75
CA MET A 165 21.30 -19.17 10.59
C MET A 165 19.81 -18.85 10.71
N LEU A 166 18.99 -19.89 10.65
CA LEU A 166 17.54 -19.79 10.81
C LEU A 166 17.12 -20.54 12.06
N ARG A 167 16.37 -19.88 12.94
CA ARG A 167 15.67 -20.50 14.06
C ARG A 167 14.18 -20.40 13.84
N ASN A 168 13.51 -21.55 13.76
CA ASN A 168 12.07 -21.64 13.54
C ASN A 168 11.37 -21.90 14.86
N LEU A 169 10.32 -21.16 15.15
CA LEU A 169 9.46 -21.38 16.31
C LEU A 169 8.00 -21.31 15.85
N SER A 170 7.16 -22.20 16.36
CA SER A 170 5.72 -21.99 16.31
C SER A 170 5.33 -20.78 17.16
N ILE A 171 4.14 -20.24 16.94
CA ILE A 171 3.66 -19.13 17.76
C ILE A 171 3.45 -19.54 19.23
N GLU A 172 3.08 -20.80 19.49
CA GLU A 172 2.98 -21.34 20.85
C GLU A 172 4.34 -21.42 21.54
N GLU A 173 5.37 -21.90 20.83
CA GLU A 173 6.75 -21.94 21.33
C GLU A 173 7.27 -20.55 21.64
N TYR A 174 7.06 -19.59 20.72
CA TYR A 174 7.45 -18.19 20.91
C TYR A 174 6.77 -17.57 22.14
N ARG A 175 5.44 -17.75 22.29
CA ARG A 175 4.69 -17.26 23.45
C ARG A 175 5.17 -17.91 24.75
N GLY A 176 5.48 -19.21 24.73
CA GLY A 176 6.04 -19.93 25.87
C GLY A 176 7.42 -19.40 26.28
N GLU A 177 8.31 -19.13 25.33
CA GLU A 177 9.62 -18.54 25.60
C GLU A 177 9.51 -17.11 26.14
N LYS A 178 8.63 -16.29 25.55
CA LYS A 178 8.36 -14.93 26.02
C LYS A 178 7.84 -14.92 27.46
N ALA A 179 6.93 -15.83 27.80
CA ALA A 179 6.43 -15.99 29.16
C ALA A 179 7.53 -16.42 30.15
N ARG A 180 8.42 -17.35 29.75
CA ARG A 180 9.57 -17.77 30.57
C ARG A 180 10.59 -16.65 30.78
N ALA A 181 10.83 -15.83 29.75
CA ALA A 181 11.73 -14.69 29.83
C ALA A 181 11.17 -13.53 30.67
N ALA A 182 9.84 -13.43 30.79
CA ALA A 182 9.15 -12.43 31.62
C ALA A 182 9.05 -12.81 33.11
N LEU A 183 9.31 -14.07 33.47
CA LEU A 183 9.42 -14.49 34.87
C LEU A 183 10.72 -13.92 35.46
N PRO A 184 10.68 -13.23 36.62
CA PRO A 184 11.89 -12.74 37.26
C PRO A 184 12.81 -13.93 37.59
N GLN A 185 14.10 -13.80 37.22
CA GLN A 185 15.17 -14.68 37.71
C GLN A 185 15.34 -14.45 39.22
N GLN A 186 14.44 -14.99 40.02
CA GLN A 186 14.57 -15.12 41.47
C GLN A 186 14.00 -16.47 41.88
N ALA A 187 14.85 -17.49 41.84
CA ALA A 187 14.83 -18.64 42.75
C ALA A 187 16.00 -19.56 42.33
N LEU A 188 17.19 -19.26 42.84
CA LEU A 188 18.22 -20.20 43.32
C LEU A 188 19.34 -19.41 44.00
#